data_AF-A0A060YKX0-F1
#
_entry.id   AF-A0A060YKX0-F1
#
_cell.length_a   1.000
_cell.length_b   1.000
_cell.length_c   1.000
_cell.angle_alpha   90.00
_cell.angle_beta   90.00
_cell.angle_gamma   90.00
#
_symmetry.space_group_name_H-M   'P 1'
#
loop_
_entity.id
_entity.type
_entity.pdbx_description
1 polymer ?
#
loop_
_entity_poly.entity_id
_entity_poly.type
_entity_poly.pdbx_seq_one_letter_code
_entity_poly.pdbx_strand_id
1 'polypeptide(L)'
;MKLTGIFLLLMLWTCESVRVAESRDDNSVYDLFELVHVSKKNHGVTLVKGDDPYSPAYKILNPDLIPEVPESSFRDLIDSIHAERGFLLLLNFKQFKRTRGSLLTVEKRDGSGAVFEIVSNGKANTLDVVFSTVNKQQVVSIEDVDLATGHWKNITLFVQEDRAQLYVGCEEVNTAELDAPIQSILTQETPITARLRIGKGAVKDRFMGVLQNVRFVFGTTLEAILRNKGCQNSVLTDRIIVMDNPINGSSPAIRTDYTGHKSKDLQMICGFSCEDLAGMFKELKGLGVVVKELSNELRKVVRKHT
;
A
#
# COMPACT_ATOMS: atom_id res chain seq x y z
N MET A 1 -63.20 -19.40 4.83
CA MET A 1 -62.22 -18.63 4.03
C MET A 1 -61.60 -17.47 4.84
N LYS A 2 -60.96 -17.74 5.98
CA LYS A 2 -60.25 -16.71 6.78
C LYS A 2 -58.92 -17.19 7.38
N LEU A 3 -58.47 -18.41 7.06
CA LEU A 3 -57.21 -18.97 7.58
C LEU A 3 -56.04 -18.81 6.60
N THR A 4 -56.33 -18.74 5.30
CA THR A 4 -55.30 -18.63 4.24
C THR A 4 -54.68 -17.23 4.12
N GLY A 5 -55.37 -16.18 4.58
CA GLY A 5 -54.82 -14.81 4.57
C GLY A 5 -53.81 -14.54 5.69
N ILE A 6 -53.94 -15.23 6.82
CA ILE A 6 -53.04 -15.05 7.98
C ILE A 6 -51.68 -15.69 7.73
N PHE A 7 -51.64 -16.82 7.01
CA PHE A 7 -50.39 -17.49 6.64
C PHE A 7 -49.56 -16.67 5.65
N LEU A 8 -50.21 -15.94 4.73
CA LEU A 8 -49.53 -15.04 3.80
C LEU A 8 -48.96 -13.79 4.48
N LEU A 9 -49.61 -13.27 5.52
CA LEU A 9 -49.06 -12.15 6.31
C LEU A 9 -47.85 -12.55 7.17
N LEU A 10 -47.83 -13.79 7.69
CA LEU A 10 -46.70 -14.30 8.47
C LEU A 10 -45.45 -14.57 7.60
N MET A 11 -45.62 -14.99 6.35
CA MET A 11 -44.51 -15.19 5.41
C MET A 11 -43.92 -13.88 4.87
N LEU A 12 -44.66 -12.77 4.96
CA LEU A 12 -44.17 -11.43 4.65
C LEU A 12 -43.43 -10.76 5.83
N TRP A 13 -43.55 -11.31 7.03
CA TRP A 13 -42.87 -10.80 8.24
C TRP A 13 -41.51 -11.46 8.47
N THR A 14 -41.24 -12.61 7.85
CA THR A 14 -39.91 -13.24 7.78
C THR A 14 -39.21 -12.91 6.47
N CYS A 15 -39.27 -11.65 6.04
CA CYS A 15 -38.24 -11.11 5.18
C CYS A 15 -37.17 -10.57 6.11
N GLU A 16 -36.46 -11.49 6.77
CA GLU A 16 -35.15 -11.16 7.34
C GLU A 16 -34.38 -10.60 6.14
N SER A 17 -34.10 -9.30 6.20
CA SER A 17 -33.35 -8.64 5.16
C SER A 17 -32.04 -9.40 5.09
N VAL A 18 -31.90 -10.28 4.09
CA VAL A 18 -30.60 -10.56 3.50
C VAL A 18 -30.18 -9.19 2.99
N ARG A 19 -29.57 -8.43 3.90
CA ARG A 19 -28.64 -7.40 3.56
C ARG A 19 -27.63 -8.17 2.73
N VAL A 20 -27.81 -8.14 1.42
CA VAL A 20 -26.68 -8.11 0.51
C VAL A 20 -25.76 -7.10 1.17
N ALA A 21 -24.64 -7.60 1.70
CA ALA A 21 -23.64 -6.75 2.30
C ALA A 21 -23.17 -5.82 1.18
N GLU A 22 -23.85 -4.69 1.03
CA GLU A 22 -23.39 -3.58 0.24
C GLU A 22 -22.03 -3.19 0.80
N SER A 23 -21.03 -3.33 -0.05
CA SER A 23 -19.61 -3.07 0.15
C SER A 23 -19.01 -3.74 1.40
N ARG A 24 -18.45 -4.94 1.22
CA ARG A 24 -17.06 -5.08 1.67
C ARG A 24 -16.32 -3.92 1.00
N ASP A 25 -15.81 -2.96 1.76
CA ASP A 25 -14.69 -2.16 1.25
C ASP A 25 -13.70 -3.21 0.77
N ASP A 26 -13.53 -3.34 -0.56
CA ASP A 26 -12.54 -4.24 -1.14
C ASP A 26 -11.17 -3.66 -0.75
N ASN A 27 -10.72 -4.01 0.46
CA ASN A 27 -9.38 -3.70 0.97
C ASN A 27 -8.38 -4.53 0.15
N SER A 28 -8.25 -4.19 -1.11
CA SER A 28 -7.31 -4.76 -2.06
C SER A 28 -5.90 -4.27 -1.81
N VAL A 29 -5.73 -3.22 -0.99
CA VAL A 29 -4.43 -2.64 -0.66
C VAL A 29 -4.26 -2.53 0.85
N TYR A 30 -3.18 -3.12 1.36
CA TYR A 30 -2.78 -3.06 2.77
C TYR A 30 -1.46 -2.31 2.88
N ASP A 31 -1.50 -0.98 3.10
CA ASP A 31 -0.30 -0.19 3.41
C ASP A 31 0.07 -0.37 4.89
N LEU A 32 1.19 -1.05 5.14
CA LEU A 32 1.56 -1.44 6.50
C LEU A 32 1.83 -0.22 7.40
N PHE A 33 2.36 0.88 6.86
CA PHE A 33 2.61 2.09 7.65
C PHE A 33 1.31 2.84 7.99
N GLU A 34 0.32 2.78 7.11
CA GLU A 34 -1.03 3.30 7.38
C GLU A 34 -1.73 2.45 8.44
N LEU A 35 -1.66 1.12 8.34
CA LEU A 35 -2.30 0.18 9.28
C LEU A 35 -1.77 0.29 10.70
N VAL A 36 -0.45 0.47 10.89
CA VAL A 36 0.14 0.60 12.24
C VAL A 36 -0.07 2.01 12.84
N HIS A 37 -0.62 2.95 12.08
CA HIS A 37 -0.85 4.35 12.48
C HIS A 37 0.37 4.99 13.18
N VAL A 38 1.53 4.98 12.52
CA VAL A 38 2.75 5.55 13.11
C VAL A 38 2.53 7.03 13.48
N SER A 39 2.52 7.30 14.78
CA SER A 39 2.46 8.67 15.31
C SER A 39 3.66 9.50 14.85
N LYS A 40 3.44 10.81 14.59
CA LYS A 40 4.52 11.77 14.28
C LYS A 40 5.61 11.84 15.36
N LYS A 41 5.30 11.43 16.60
CA LYS A 41 6.22 11.37 17.74
C LYS A 41 6.78 9.97 18.02
N ASN A 42 6.57 9.00 17.13
CA ASN A 42 7.09 7.64 17.33
C ASN A 42 8.64 7.65 17.38
N HIS A 43 9.23 6.92 18.33
CA HIS A 43 10.68 6.87 18.51
C HIS A 43 11.37 5.77 17.68
N GLY A 44 10.59 4.90 17.02
CA GLY A 44 11.08 3.87 16.12
C GLY A 44 11.38 4.39 14.71
N VAL A 45 10.76 5.49 14.28
CA VAL A 45 10.97 6.09 12.96
C VAL A 45 10.96 7.62 12.99
N THR A 46 11.48 8.24 11.94
CA THR A 46 11.28 9.67 11.67
C THR A 46 10.74 9.84 10.26
N LEU A 47 9.72 10.69 10.10
CA LEU A 47 9.16 11.01 8.78
C LEU A 47 10.16 11.84 7.98
N VAL A 48 10.37 11.45 6.72
CA VAL A 48 11.23 12.12 5.75
C VAL A 48 10.52 12.16 4.39
N LYS A 49 11.04 12.97 3.46
CA LYS A 49 10.58 12.92 2.07
C LYS A 49 11.09 11.66 1.39
N GLY A 50 10.20 10.98 0.68
CA GLY A 50 10.51 9.76 -0.05
C GLY A 50 10.83 9.97 -1.52
N ASP A 51 10.85 8.85 -2.24
CA ASP A 51 10.89 8.80 -3.70
C ASP A 51 9.54 9.23 -4.30
N ASP A 52 8.45 8.75 -3.70
CA ASP A 52 7.09 9.22 -3.99
C ASP A 52 6.84 10.55 -3.24
N PRO A 53 6.59 11.67 -3.93
CA PRO A 53 6.37 12.96 -3.31
C PRO A 53 4.98 13.09 -2.64
N TYR A 54 4.05 12.19 -2.93
CA TYR A 54 2.67 12.21 -2.45
C TYR A 54 2.45 11.33 -1.22
N SER A 55 3.44 10.54 -0.81
CA SER A 55 3.36 9.69 0.38
C SER A 55 4.52 9.91 1.35
N PRO A 56 4.32 9.68 2.66
CA PRO A 56 5.40 9.80 3.63
C PRO A 56 6.40 8.66 3.49
N ALA A 57 7.67 8.95 3.78
CA ALA A 57 8.70 7.93 3.96
C ALA A 57 9.18 7.91 5.41
N TYR A 58 9.62 6.75 5.86
CA TYR A 58 9.95 6.48 7.26
C TYR A 58 11.40 6.05 7.37
N LYS A 59 12.24 6.92 7.93
CA LYS A 59 13.60 6.56 8.30
C LYS A 59 13.56 5.69 9.54
N ILE A 60 14.04 4.46 9.44
CA ILE A 60 14.03 3.50 10.54
C ILE A 60 15.15 3.86 11.54
N LEU A 61 14.76 4.10 12.79
CA LEU A 61 15.67 4.37 13.90
C LEU A 61 15.80 3.16 14.82
N ASN A 62 14.66 2.64 15.27
CA ASN A 62 14.56 1.45 16.09
C ASN A 62 13.28 0.67 15.74
N PRO A 63 13.37 -0.41 14.95
CA PRO A 63 12.19 -1.12 14.47
C PRO A 63 11.44 -1.89 15.57
N ASP A 64 12.03 -2.07 16.77
CA ASP A 64 11.31 -2.61 17.93
C ASP A 64 10.24 -1.65 18.47
N LEU A 65 10.42 -0.35 18.27
CA LEU A 65 9.49 0.70 18.75
C LEU A 65 8.40 1.06 17.73
N ILE A 66 8.43 0.45 16.55
CA ILE A 66 7.33 0.53 15.59
C ILE A 66 6.20 -0.39 16.09
N PRO A 67 4.92 0.00 16.10
CA PRO A 67 3.84 -0.92 16.47
C PRO A 67 3.75 -2.14 15.53
N GLU A 68 3.21 -3.25 16.01
CA GLU A 68 2.85 -4.38 15.14
C GLU A 68 1.59 -4.05 14.34
N VAL A 69 1.43 -4.68 13.16
CA VAL A 69 0.19 -4.55 12.39
C VAL A 69 -0.96 -5.09 13.25
N PRO A 70 -2.09 -4.35 13.38
CA PRO A 70 -3.23 -4.81 14.17
C PRO A 70 -3.68 -6.22 13.77
N GLU A 71 -4.01 -7.05 14.75
CA GLU A 71 -4.35 -8.47 14.50
C GLU A 71 -5.51 -8.62 13.52
N SER A 72 -6.54 -7.76 13.58
CA SER A 72 -7.67 -7.77 12.66
C SER A 72 -7.22 -7.53 11.21
N SER A 73 -6.42 -6.50 10.98
CA SER A 73 -5.88 -6.18 9.65
C SER A 73 -4.92 -7.25 9.16
N PHE A 74 -4.12 -7.85 10.06
CA PHE A 74 -3.25 -8.96 9.71
C PHE A 74 -4.07 -10.21 9.33
N ARG A 75 -5.19 -10.47 10.01
CA ARG A 75 -6.11 -11.56 9.66
C ARG A 75 -6.72 -11.35 8.28
N ASP A 76 -7.23 -10.15 7.99
CA ASP A 76 -7.78 -9.81 6.67
C ASP A 76 -6.73 -9.97 5.55
N LEU A 77 -5.47 -9.59 5.83
CA LEU A 77 -4.34 -9.80 4.92
C LEU A 77 -4.10 -11.30 4.66
N ILE A 78 -4.10 -12.13 5.70
CA ILE A 78 -3.94 -13.58 5.56
C ILE A 78 -5.10 -14.18 4.76
N ASP A 79 -6.34 -13.76 5.01
CA ASP A 79 -7.50 -14.22 4.25
C ASP A 79 -7.37 -13.89 2.75
N SER A 80 -6.84 -12.71 2.42
CA SER A 80 -6.56 -12.29 1.03
C SER A 80 -5.45 -13.14 0.39
N ILE A 81 -4.38 -13.44 1.14
CA ILE A 81 -3.31 -14.34 0.68
C ILE A 81 -3.86 -15.74 0.37
N HIS A 82 -4.79 -16.25 1.20
CA HIS A 82 -5.44 -17.54 0.96
C HIS A 82 -6.37 -17.50 -0.26
N ALA A 83 -7.14 -16.42 -0.42
CA ALA A 83 -8.06 -16.26 -1.55
C ALA A 83 -7.32 -16.21 -2.90
N GLU A 84 -6.17 -15.54 -2.97
CA GLU A 84 -5.39 -15.40 -4.21
C GLU A 84 -4.23 -16.40 -4.33
N ARG A 85 -4.02 -17.22 -3.31
CA ARG A 85 -2.89 -18.16 -3.19
C ARG A 85 -1.56 -17.46 -3.46
N GLY A 86 -1.43 -16.22 -2.99
CA GLY A 86 -0.39 -15.29 -3.45
C GLY A 86 -0.57 -13.87 -2.94
N PHE A 87 0.36 -12.99 -3.31
CA PHE A 87 0.25 -11.55 -3.10
C PHE A 87 1.21 -10.78 -4.03
N LEU A 88 0.91 -9.49 -4.24
CA LEU A 88 1.87 -8.51 -4.78
C LEU A 88 2.37 -7.63 -3.63
N LEU A 89 3.67 -7.67 -3.34
CA LEU A 89 4.30 -6.77 -2.38
C LEU A 89 5.03 -5.65 -3.14
N LEU A 90 4.60 -4.42 -2.90
CA LEU A 90 5.19 -3.21 -3.47
C LEU A 90 5.88 -2.44 -2.35
N LEU A 91 7.08 -1.92 -2.60
CA LEU A 91 7.73 -0.97 -1.70
C LEU A 91 8.82 -0.17 -2.37
N ASN A 92 9.04 1.03 -1.83
CA ASN A 92 10.18 1.88 -2.13
C ASN A 92 11.09 1.92 -0.91
N PHE A 93 12.39 1.81 -1.11
CA PHE A 93 13.32 1.96 -0.01
C PHE A 93 14.69 2.47 -0.43
N LYS A 94 15.37 3.08 0.55
CA LYS A 94 16.77 3.51 0.45
C LYS A 94 17.55 2.86 1.57
N GLN A 95 18.23 1.76 1.27
CA GLN A 95 18.97 0.97 2.23
C GLN A 95 20.46 1.35 2.27
N PHE A 96 21.06 1.35 3.46
CA PHE A 96 22.49 1.59 3.63
C PHE A 96 23.33 0.52 2.95
N LYS A 97 24.43 0.96 2.32
CA LYS A 97 25.32 0.09 1.54
C LYS A 97 25.79 -1.11 2.34
N ARG A 98 25.78 -2.29 1.72
CA ARG A 98 26.31 -3.55 2.28
C ARG A 98 25.67 -3.97 3.62
N THR A 99 24.45 -3.50 3.89
CA THR A 99 23.67 -3.94 5.06
C THR A 99 22.75 -5.08 4.68
N ARG A 100 22.47 -5.96 5.64
CA ARG A 100 21.40 -6.96 5.57
C ARG A 100 20.28 -6.46 6.47
N GLY A 101 19.07 -6.34 5.93
CA GLY A 101 17.95 -5.75 6.66
C GLY A 101 16.62 -6.34 6.23
N SER A 102 15.83 -6.76 7.22
CA SER A 102 14.47 -7.25 7.02
C SER A 102 13.55 -6.12 6.59
N LEU A 103 12.88 -6.28 5.45
CA LEU A 103 11.86 -5.34 4.97
C LEU A 103 10.58 -5.50 5.80
N LEU A 104 10.16 -6.75 6.02
CA LEU A 104 9.06 -7.15 6.89
C LEU A 104 9.27 -8.56 7.42
N THR A 105 8.65 -8.84 8.57
CA THR A 105 8.71 -10.15 9.22
C THR A 105 7.36 -10.50 9.84
N VAL A 106 6.92 -11.74 9.66
CA VAL A 106 5.91 -12.39 10.47
C VAL A 106 6.64 -13.17 11.56
N GLU A 107 6.82 -12.56 12.74
CA GLU A 107 7.57 -13.16 13.86
C GLU A 107 6.61 -13.89 14.81
N LYS A 108 7.00 -15.07 15.29
CA LYS A 108 6.23 -15.83 16.27
C LYS A 108 6.18 -15.08 17.60
N ARG A 109 5.02 -15.06 18.25
CA ARG A 109 4.82 -14.35 19.53
C ARG A 109 5.66 -14.93 20.67
N ASP A 110 6.03 -16.21 20.57
CA ASP A 110 6.91 -16.89 21.54
C ASP A 110 8.40 -16.53 21.39
N GLY A 111 8.76 -15.72 20.39
CA GLY A 111 10.15 -15.32 20.14
C GLY A 111 11.04 -16.40 19.52
N SER A 112 10.47 -17.56 19.12
CA SER A 112 11.23 -18.67 18.55
C SER A 112 11.72 -18.45 17.11
N GLY A 113 11.38 -17.31 16.50
CA GLY A 113 11.87 -16.88 15.19
C GLY A 113 10.77 -16.40 14.25
N ALA A 114 11.09 -16.36 12.95
CA ALA A 114 10.16 -15.96 11.90
C ALA A 114 9.33 -17.14 11.40
N VAL A 115 8.03 -16.93 11.18
CA VAL A 115 7.21 -17.78 10.31
C VAL A 115 7.55 -17.49 8.85
N PHE A 116 7.67 -16.20 8.51
CA PHE A 116 7.97 -15.69 7.18
C PHE A 116 8.70 -14.35 7.30
N GLU A 117 9.69 -14.09 6.46
CA GLU A 117 10.49 -12.86 6.49
C GLU A 117 11.06 -12.57 5.11
N ILE A 118 11.05 -11.29 4.71
CA ILE A 118 11.64 -10.83 3.45
C ILE A 118 12.82 -9.93 3.79
N VAL A 119 14.02 -10.34 3.37
CA VAL A 119 15.28 -9.67 3.73
C VAL A 119 15.97 -9.14 2.49
N SER A 120 16.31 -7.85 2.49
CA SER A 120 17.26 -7.31 1.51
C SER A 120 18.68 -7.49 2.05
N ASN A 121 19.43 -8.41 1.45
CA ASN A 121 20.75 -8.83 1.90
C ASN A 121 21.87 -8.24 1.03
N GLY A 122 22.22 -6.99 1.32
CA GLY A 122 23.30 -6.28 0.66
C GLY A 122 24.70 -6.83 0.87
N LYS A 123 24.88 -7.85 1.73
CA LYS A 123 26.17 -8.52 1.92
C LYS A 123 26.39 -9.61 0.87
N ALA A 124 25.32 -10.33 0.53
CA ALA A 124 25.32 -11.40 -0.46
C ALA A 124 24.81 -10.95 -1.84
N ASN A 125 24.32 -9.70 -1.93
CA ASN A 125 23.63 -9.18 -3.12
C ASN A 125 22.36 -9.96 -3.50
N THR A 126 21.56 -10.31 -2.49
CA THR A 126 20.35 -11.12 -2.66
C THR A 126 19.12 -10.46 -2.04
N LEU A 127 17.93 -10.85 -2.53
CA LEU A 127 16.68 -10.76 -1.78
C LEU A 127 16.37 -12.15 -1.23
N ASP A 128 16.37 -12.30 0.09
CA ASP A 128 16.13 -13.58 0.75
C ASP A 128 14.67 -13.66 1.22
N VAL A 129 13.98 -14.74 0.85
CA VAL A 129 12.69 -15.15 1.41
C VAL A 129 12.95 -16.25 2.42
N VAL A 130 12.74 -15.93 3.70
CA VAL A 130 12.99 -16.82 4.83
C VAL A 130 11.65 -17.29 5.37
N PHE A 131 11.48 -18.60 5.57
CA PHE A 131 10.24 -19.14 6.14
C PHE A 131 10.47 -20.38 6.96
N SER A 132 9.57 -20.67 7.90
CA SER A 132 9.64 -21.87 8.74
C SER A 132 8.64 -22.91 8.25
N THR A 133 9.11 -24.13 8.01
CA THR A 133 8.26 -25.31 7.87
C THR A 133 8.28 -26.12 9.17
N VAL A 134 7.48 -27.20 9.25
CA VAL A 134 7.38 -28.07 10.44
C VAL A 134 8.76 -28.58 10.90
N ASN A 135 9.71 -28.74 9.98
CA ASN A 135 10.97 -29.44 10.26
C ASN A 135 12.21 -28.53 10.30
N LYS A 136 12.18 -27.34 9.68
CA LYS A 136 13.35 -26.44 9.57
C LYS A 136 13.00 -25.07 8.99
N GLN A 137 13.82 -24.07 9.31
CA GLN A 137 13.83 -22.79 8.60
C GLN A 137 14.45 -22.97 7.22
N GLN A 138 13.78 -22.45 6.18
CA GLN A 138 14.27 -22.36 4.81
C GLN A 138 14.67 -20.92 4.48
N VAL A 139 15.63 -20.80 3.56
CA VAL A 139 16.04 -19.53 2.95
C VAL A 139 16.13 -19.76 1.46
N VAL A 140 15.35 -18.99 0.71
CA VAL A 140 15.39 -18.94 -0.76
C VAL A 140 15.91 -17.57 -1.16
N SER A 141 16.96 -17.52 -1.97
CA SER A 141 17.65 -16.27 -2.34
C SER A 141 17.47 -15.98 -3.82
N ILE A 142 17.05 -14.76 -4.14
CA ILE A 142 17.06 -14.20 -5.48
C ILE A 142 18.36 -13.41 -5.64
N GLU A 143 19.25 -13.87 -6.52
CA GLU A 143 20.61 -13.33 -6.71
C GLU A 143 20.65 -12.11 -7.64
N ASP A 144 21.77 -11.37 -7.59
CA ASP A 144 22.10 -10.23 -8.46
C ASP A 144 21.06 -9.08 -8.48
N VAL A 145 20.52 -8.73 -7.31
CA VAL A 145 19.42 -7.75 -7.18
C VAL A 145 19.85 -6.29 -6.95
N ASP A 146 21.08 -6.04 -6.48
CA ASP A 146 21.65 -4.71 -6.21
C ASP A 146 20.71 -3.73 -5.46
N LEU A 147 20.12 -4.20 -4.35
CA LEU A 147 19.14 -3.42 -3.57
C LEU A 147 19.79 -2.46 -2.58
N ALA A 148 20.84 -2.89 -1.87
CA ALA A 148 21.49 -2.12 -0.81
C ALA A 148 22.57 -1.18 -1.35
N THR A 149 22.18 -0.22 -2.20
CA THR A 149 23.11 0.70 -2.89
C THR A 149 23.24 2.07 -2.24
N GLY A 150 22.43 2.39 -1.23
CA GLY A 150 22.32 3.75 -0.70
C GLY A 150 21.52 4.70 -1.59
N HIS A 151 20.91 4.22 -2.67
CA HIS A 151 19.97 4.95 -3.53
C HIS A 151 18.55 4.41 -3.34
N TRP A 152 17.56 5.15 -3.82
CA TRP A 152 16.18 4.68 -3.85
C TRP A 152 16.06 3.49 -4.81
N LYS A 153 15.36 2.47 -4.35
CA LYS A 153 14.98 1.29 -5.11
C LYS A 153 13.48 1.10 -4.96
N ASN A 154 12.84 0.78 -6.07
CA ASN A 154 11.43 0.44 -6.16
C ASN A 154 11.37 -1.03 -6.52
N ILE A 155 10.71 -1.86 -5.72
CA ILE A 155 10.55 -3.27 -6.03
C ILE A 155 9.09 -3.68 -6.11
N THR A 156 8.83 -4.67 -6.95
CA THR A 156 7.59 -5.46 -6.97
C THR A 156 7.99 -6.91 -6.77
N LEU A 157 7.59 -7.50 -5.65
CA LEU A 157 7.72 -8.93 -5.40
C LEU A 157 6.35 -9.58 -5.61
N PHE A 158 6.22 -10.42 -6.63
CA PHE A 158 5.02 -11.19 -6.90
C PHE A 158 5.21 -12.62 -6.41
N VAL A 159 4.40 -13.04 -5.44
CA VAL A 159 4.43 -14.42 -4.93
C VAL A 159 3.10 -15.07 -5.28
N GLN A 160 3.15 -16.24 -5.92
CA GLN A 160 1.95 -17.02 -6.23
C GLN A 160 2.28 -18.51 -6.16
N GLU A 161 1.49 -19.25 -5.38
CA GLU A 161 1.81 -20.61 -4.95
C GLU A 161 3.20 -20.65 -4.31
N ASP A 162 4.10 -21.40 -4.92
CA ASP A 162 5.49 -21.63 -4.58
C ASP A 162 6.45 -20.77 -5.41
N ARG A 163 5.98 -19.86 -6.26
CA ARG A 163 6.86 -19.03 -7.11
C ARG A 163 6.94 -17.60 -6.60
N ALA A 164 8.15 -17.06 -6.56
CA ALA A 164 8.45 -15.68 -6.22
C ALA A 164 9.20 -14.99 -7.37
N GLN A 165 8.60 -13.95 -7.95
CA GLN A 165 9.17 -13.17 -9.04
C GLN A 165 9.50 -11.77 -8.56
N LEU A 166 10.74 -11.33 -8.76
CA LEU A 166 11.20 -10.01 -8.32
C LEU A 166 11.44 -9.08 -9.51
N TYR A 167 10.83 -7.90 -9.43
CA TYR A 167 11.09 -6.78 -10.32
C TYR A 167 11.73 -5.64 -9.55
N VAL A 168 12.74 -5.01 -10.15
CA VAL A 168 13.36 -3.78 -9.65
C VAL A 168 13.10 -2.68 -10.68
N GLY A 169 12.28 -1.70 -10.32
CA GLY A 169 11.73 -0.74 -11.28
C GLY A 169 10.83 -1.45 -12.29
N CYS A 170 11.29 -1.51 -13.55
CA CYS A 170 10.57 -2.14 -14.66
C CYS A 170 11.26 -3.41 -15.20
N GLU A 171 12.37 -3.82 -14.59
CA GLU A 171 13.15 -4.97 -15.04
C GLU A 171 12.85 -6.18 -14.15
N GLU A 172 12.52 -7.30 -14.77
CA GLU A 172 12.50 -8.60 -14.08
C GLU A 172 13.93 -8.98 -13.75
N VAL A 173 14.22 -9.22 -12.48
CA VAL A 173 15.57 -9.63 -12.06
C VAL A 173 15.69 -11.14 -12.18
N ASN A 174 14.86 -11.87 -11.44
CA ASN A 174 14.83 -13.33 -11.48
C ASN A 174 13.56 -13.86 -10.80
N THR A 175 13.32 -15.15 -11.01
CA THR A 175 12.29 -15.94 -10.34
C THR A 175 12.94 -16.98 -9.41
N ALA A 176 12.35 -17.22 -8.25
CA ALA A 176 12.75 -18.29 -7.35
C ALA A 176 11.55 -19.17 -6.97
N GLU A 177 11.84 -20.43 -6.65
CA GLU A 177 10.86 -21.42 -6.22
C GLU A 177 11.01 -21.69 -4.72
N LEU A 178 9.90 -21.68 -4.00
CA LEU A 178 9.78 -21.94 -2.59
C LEU A 178 9.49 -23.44 -2.38
N ASP A 179 10.06 -24.03 -1.34
CA ASP A 179 9.80 -25.44 -0.99
C ASP A 179 8.34 -25.74 -0.57
N ALA A 180 7.49 -24.71 -0.42
CA ALA A 180 6.09 -24.83 -0.08
C ALA A 180 5.28 -23.63 -0.60
N PRO A 181 3.99 -23.80 -0.96
CA PRO A 181 3.13 -22.70 -1.34
C PRO A 181 2.94 -21.67 -0.22
N ILE A 182 2.85 -20.40 -0.56
CA ILE A 182 2.80 -19.29 0.41
C ILE A 182 1.62 -19.39 1.39
N GLN A 183 0.46 -19.85 0.94
CA GLN A 183 -0.73 -20.06 1.78
C GLN A 183 -0.57 -21.24 2.76
N SER A 184 0.35 -22.16 2.50
CA SER A 184 0.72 -23.22 3.44
C SER A 184 1.75 -22.78 4.47
N ILE A 185 2.58 -21.79 4.12
CA ILE A 185 3.55 -21.15 5.03
C ILE A 185 2.81 -20.19 5.98
N LEU A 186 1.95 -19.34 5.42
CA LEU A 186 1.14 -18.36 6.13
C LEU A 186 -0.28 -18.90 6.32
N THR A 187 -0.49 -19.77 7.30
CA THR A 187 -1.79 -20.41 7.58
C THR A 187 -2.80 -19.44 8.18
N GLN A 188 -4.10 -19.80 8.18
CA GLN A 188 -5.16 -19.02 8.82
C GLN A 188 -4.97 -18.83 10.34
N GLU A 189 -4.16 -19.66 10.99
CA GLU A 189 -3.83 -19.54 12.42
C GLU A 189 -2.65 -18.59 12.69
N THR A 190 -1.93 -18.17 11.65
CA THR A 190 -0.76 -17.29 11.76
C THR A 190 -1.02 -16.00 12.54
N PRO A 191 -2.15 -15.27 12.35
CA PRO A 191 -2.44 -14.07 13.14
C PRO A 191 -2.55 -14.28 14.65
N ILE A 192 -2.88 -15.51 15.08
CA ILE A 192 -3.02 -15.88 16.50
C ILE A 192 -1.64 -16.11 17.12
N THR A 193 -0.77 -16.82 16.40
CA THR A 193 0.53 -17.31 16.92
C THR A 193 1.70 -16.40 16.58
N ALA A 194 1.54 -15.48 15.62
CA ALA A 194 2.57 -14.60 15.11
C ALA A 194 2.06 -13.18 14.91
N ARG A 195 2.97 -12.26 14.61
CA ARG A 195 2.67 -10.85 14.36
C ARG A 195 3.49 -10.31 13.20
N LEU A 196 2.87 -9.46 12.39
CA LEU A 196 3.52 -8.79 11.27
C LEU A 196 4.21 -7.49 11.75
N ARG A 197 5.50 -7.37 11.42
CA ARG A 197 6.41 -6.30 11.82
C ARG A 197 7.11 -5.71 10.61
N ILE A 198 7.34 -4.40 10.63
CA ILE A 198 7.97 -3.65 9.53
C ILE A 198 9.41 -3.30 9.92
N GLY A 199 10.38 -3.53 9.03
CA GLY A 199 11.79 -3.14 9.25
C GLY A 199 12.51 -3.89 10.38
N LYS A 200 11.84 -4.85 11.04
CA LYS A 200 12.35 -5.67 12.14
C LYS A 200 12.51 -7.10 11.62
N GLY A 201 13.71 -7.66 11.73
CA GLY A 201 13.93 -9.09 11.56
C GLY A 201 13.67 -9.87 12.84
N ALA A 202 13.31 -11.15 12.74
CA ALA A 202 12.96 -11.95 13.92
C ALA A 202 14.13 -12.15 14.90
N VAL A 203 15.38 -12.10 14.40
CA VAL A 203 16.59 -12.31 15.23
C VAL A 203 17.42 -11.03 15.33
N LYS A 204 18.07 -10.61 14.24
CA LYS A 204 19.02 -9.48 14.26
C LYS A 204 18.95 -8.56 13.04
N ASP A 205 18.22 -8.95 12.01
CA ASP A 205 18.26 -8.30 10.70
C ASP A 205 17.35 -7.06 10.67
N ARG A 206 17.72 -6.01 11.41
CA ARG A 206 17.03 -4.71 11.37
C ARG A 206 17.30 -3.96 10.08
N PHE A 207 16.27 -3.36 9.50
CA PHE A 207 16.43 -2.50 8.34
C PHE A 207 17.18 -1.21 8.71
N MET A 208 18.22 -0.89 7.94
CA MET A 208 19.01 0.32 8.10
C MET A 208 18.81 1.21 6.87
N GLY A 209 17.92 2.18 6.98
CA GLY A 209 17.58 3.04 5.84
C GLY A 209 16.23 3.73 5.98
N VAL A 210 15.61 3.99 4.83
CA VAL A 210 14.27 4.59 4.71
C VAL A 210 13.36 3.62 3.97
N LEU A 211 12.15 3.39 4.48
CA LEU A 211 11.08 2.64 3.83
C LEU A 211 9.93 3.57 3.43
N GLN A 212 9.24 3.27 2.35
CA GLN A 212 8.07 4.01 1.86
C GLN A 212 7.14 3.07 1.09
N ASN A 213 5.82 3.28 1.21
CA ASN A 213 4.78 2.55 0.48
C ASN A 213 4.90 1.02 0.60
N VAL A 214 5.11 0.48 1.82
CA VAL A 214 5.18 -0.98 2.03
C VAL A 214 3.77 -1.55 1.99
N ARG A 215 3.38 -2.12 0.84
CA ARG A 215 2.00 -2.43 0.49
C ARG A 215 1.84 -3.85 -0.02
N PHE A 216 0.92 -4.60 0.56
CA PHE A 216 0.36 -5.78 -0.10
C PHE A 216 -0.81 -5.34 -0.99
N VAL A 217 -0.86 -5.87 -2.20
CA VAL A 217 -1.89 -5.58 -3.20
C VAL A 217 -2.49 -6.88 -3.72
N PHE A 218 -3.82 -6.88 -3.84
CA PHE A 218 -4.69 -7.97 -4.26
C PHE A 218 -5.67 -7.46 -5.33
N GLY A 219 -6.39 -8.36 -5.98
CA GLY A 219 -7.43 -8.04 -6.96
C GLY A 219 -6.89 -7.44 -8.26
N THR A 220 -5.60 -7.62 -8.53
CA THR A 220 -4.90 -7.04 -9.69
C THR A 220 -3.85 -8.00 -10.23
N THR A 221 -3.29 -7.69 -11.40
CA THR A 221 -2.24 -8.49 -12.03
C THR A 221 -0.89 -7.78 -11.97
N LEU A 222 0.18 -8.57 -12.02
CA LEU A 222 1.54 -8.05 -12.15
C LEU A 222 1.67 -7.11 -13.37
N GLU A 223 1.10 -7.48 -14.50
CA GLU A 223 1.09 -6.65 -15.72
C GLU A 223 0.42 -5.30 -15.49
N ALA A 224 -0.73 -5.27 -14.81
CA ALA A 224 -1.42 -4.03 -14.48
C ALA A 224 -0.58 -3.12 -13.57
N ILE A 225 0.10 -3.70 -12.57
CA ILE A 225 1.03 -2.95 -11.69
C ILE A 225 2.18 -2.36 -12.49
N LEU A 226 2.86 -3.14 -13.33
CA LEU A 226 3.99 -2.68 -14.12
C LEU A 226 3.55 -1.60 -15.12
N ARG A 227 2.42 -1.78 -15.80
CA ARG A 227 1.83 -0.78 -16.69
C ARG A 227 1.53 0.53 -15.96
N ASN A 228 0.95 0.45 -14.76
CA ASN A 228 0.64 1.65 -13.95
C ASN A 228 1.90 2.34 -13.42
N LYS A 229 3.02 1.61 -13.27
CA LYS A 229 4.35 2.18 -13.00
C LYS A 229 4.99 2.82 -14.24
N GLY A 230 4.34 2.78 -15.39
CA GLY A 230 4.87 3.31 -16.64
C GLY A 230 5.87 2.38 -17.34
N CYS A 231 5.95 1.12 -16.92
CA CYS A 231 6.77 0.13 -17.61
C CYS A 231 6.14 -0.17 -18.98
N GLN A 232 6.88 0.08 -20.05
CA GLN A 232 6.46 -0.27 -21.40
C GLN A 232 6.62 -1.79 -21.57
N ASN A 233 5.57 -2.48 -22.03
CA ASN A 233 5.65 -3.89 -22.39
C ASN A 233 6.63 -4.06 -23.57
N SER A 234 7.89 -4.36 -23.31
CA SER A 234 8.86 -4.79 -24.34
C SER A 234 8.41 -6.07 -25.07
N VAL A 235 7.47 -6.81 -24.47
CA VAL A 235 6.84 -8.01 -25.04
C VAL A 235 6.01 -7.72 -26.30
N LEU A 236 5.59 -6.47 -26.54
CA LEU A 236 4.89 -6.12 -27.79
C LEU A 236 5.81 -5.69 -28.93
N THR A 237 7.11 -5.46 -28.69
CA THR A 237 8.05 -5.08 -29.75
C THR A 237 8.73 -6.27 -30.43
N ASP A 238 8.81 -7.44 -29.79
CA ASP A 238 9.44 -8.65 -30.38
C ASP A 238 8.45 -9.62 -31.04
N ARG A 239 7.15 -9.29 -31.07
CA ARG A 239 6.11 -10.13 -31.70
C ARG A 239 5.20 -9.39 -32.70
N ILE A 240 5.60 -8.22 -33.19
CA ILE A 240 4.99 -7.67 -34.41
C ILE A 240 5.58 -8.44 -35.59
N ILE A 241 5.08 -9.67 -35.79
CA ILE A 241 4.89 -10.17 -37.14
C ILE A 241 3.95 -9.16 -37.78
N VAL A 242 4.43 -8.50 -38.83
CA VAL A 242 3.63 -7.69 -39.73
C VAL A 242 2.45 -8.55 -40.20
N MET A 243 1.31 -8.41 -39.54
CA MET A 243 0.02 -8.72 -40.15
C MET A 243 -0.53 -7.41 -40.66
N ASP A 244 -0.27 -7.16 -41.93
CA ASP A 244 -1.07 -6.26 -42.73
C ASP A 244 -2.52 -6.74 -42.66
N ASN A 245 -3.36 -6.01 -41.92
CA ASN A 245 -4.76 -5.91 -42.27
C ASN A 245 -5.30 -4.54 -41.83
N PRO A 246 -5.64 -3.66 -42.79
CA PRO A 246 -6.37 -2.45 -42.50
C PRO A 246 -7.84 -2.85 -42.30
N ILE A 247 -8.49 -2.42 -41.22
CA ILE A 247 -9.93 -2.07 -41.14
C ILE A 247 -10.30 -1.77 -39.68
N ASN A 248 -10.80 -0.55 -39.47
CA ASN A 248 -11.62 -0.03 -38.35
C ASN A 248 -11.08 -0.09 -36.91
N GLY A 249 -10.35 0.97 -36.52
CA GLY A 249 -10.99 2.12 -35.87
C GLY A 249 -11.69 1.94 -34.50
N SER A 250 -11.56 0.81 -33.82
CA SER A 250 -12.09 0.64 -32.46
C SER A 250 -11.02 0.11 -31.52
N SER A 251 -10.37 1.03 -30.78
CA SER A 251 -9.67 0.66 -29.55
C SER A 251 -10.71 0.19 -28.52
N PRO A 252 -10.52 -0.94 -27.83
CA PRO A 252 -11.33 -1.24 -26.66
C PRO A 252 -10.97 -0.22 -25.58
N ALA A 253 -11.86 0.74 -25.36
CA ALA A 253 -11.81 1.60 -24.19
C ALA A 253 -12.17 0.75 -22.97
N ILE A 254 -11.19 0.05 -22.42
CA ILE A 254 -11.33 -0.54 -21.08
C ILE A 254 -11.24 0.64 -20.10
N ARG A 255 -12.41 1.11 -19.65
CA ARG A 255 -12.53 2.01 -18.51
C ARG A 255 -12.08 1.24 -17.27
N THR A 256 -10.83 1.41 -16.88
CA THR A 256 -10.40 1.19 -15.50
C THR A 256 -10.23 2.57 -14.88
N ASP A 257 -11.20 2.96 -14.05
CA ASP A 257 -11.00 4.02 -13.07
C ASP A 257 -9.88 3.56 -12.13
N TYR A 258 -8.65 3.92 -12.48
CA TYR A 258 -7.55 3.99 -11.52
C TYR A 258 -7.83 5.19 -10.63
N THR A 259 -8.78 5.04 -9.72
CA THR A 259 -8.83 5.87 -8.52
C THR A 259 -7.84 5.28 -7.56
N GLY A 260 -6.63 5.86 -7.51
CA GLY A 260 -5.85 5.82 -6.28
C GLY A 260 -6.80 6.16 -5.13
N HIS A 261 -6.74 5.38 -4.04
CA HIS A 261 -7.60 5.58 -2.88
C HIS A 261 -7.76 7.08 -2.61
N LYS A 262 -8.95 7.60 -2.92
CA LYS A 262 -9.46 8.77 -2.21
C LYS A 262 -9.43 8.31 -0.76
N SER A 263 -8.49 8.87 0.01
CA SER A 263 -8.63 8.96 1.45
C SER A 263 -10.09 9.30 1.71
N LYS A 264 -10.81 8.44 2.45
CA LYS A 264 -12.14 8.75 2.94
C LYS A 264 -12.07 10.16 3.53
N ASP A 265 -12.89 11.03 2.95
CA ASP A 265 -13.15 12.41 3.30
C ASP A 265 -11.98 13.41 3.30
N LEU A 266 -11.55 13.80 2.10
CA LEU A 266 -11.14 15.20 1.87
C LEU A 266 -12.28 16.21 2.16
N GLN A 267 -13.54 15.75 2.24
CA GLN A 267 -14.68 16.52 2.72
C GLN A 267 -14.71 16.74 4.24
N MET A 268 -13.92 16.01 5.04
CA MET A 268 -13.82 16.25 6.50
C MET A 268 -12.63 17.12 6.90
N ILE A 269 -11.73 17.47 5.97
CA ILE A 269 -10.57 18.35 6.24
C ILE A 269 -10.76 19.76 5.64
N CYS A 270 -11.75 19.98 4.77
CA CYS A 270 -12.20 21.31 4.37
C CYS A 270 -13.68 21.46 4.70
N GLY A 271 -13.98 21.96 5.90
CA GLY A 271 -15.36 22.22 6.37
C GLY A 271 -16.08 23.38 5.64
N PHE A 272 -15.66 23.72 4.43
CA PHE A 272 -16.22 24.78 3.60
C PHE A 272 -16.38 24.23 2.19
N SER A 273 -17.58 24.38 1.62
CA SER A 273 -17.79 24.05 0.22
C SER A 273 -16.99 25.00 -0.70
N CYS A 274 -16.76 24.60 -1.95
CA CYS A 274 -16.14 25.50 -2.94
C CYS A 274 -16.96 26.78 -3.15
N GLU A 275 -18.27 26.73 -2.91
CA GLU A 275 -19.16 27.89 -2.94
C GLU A 275 -18.95 28.80 -1.72
N ASP A 276 -18.74 28.21 -0.53
CA ASP A 276 -18.42 28.97 0.69
C ASP A 276 -17.06 29.68 0.56
N LEU A 277 -16.05 29.01 0.01
CA LEU A 277 -14.73 29.61 -0.25
C LEU A 277 -14.82 30.73 -1.30
N ALA A 278 -15.62 30.56 -2.35
CA ALA A 278 -15.86 31.62 -3.32
C ALA A 278 -16.61 32.81 -2.71
N GLY A 279 -17.54 32.56 -1.79
CA GLY A 279 -18.22 33.56 -0.97
C GLY A 279 -17.25 34.36 -0.11
N MET A 280 -16.37 33.67 0.64
CA MET A 280 -15.33 34.31 1.46
C MET A 280 -14.38 35.17 0.62
N PHE A 281 -13.99 34.72 -0.57
CA PHE A 281 -13.16 35.52 -1.48
C PHE A 281 -13.86 36.78 -1.99
N LYS A 282 -15.19 36.72 -2.17
CA LYS A 282 -16.00 37.88 -2.55
C LYS A 282 -16.10 38.89 -1.40
N GLU A 283 -16.27 38.41 -0.17
CA GLU A 283 -16.29 39.25 1.03
C GLU A 283 -14.93 39.90 1.31
N LEU A 284 -13.82 39.15 1.17
CA LEU A 284 -12.45 39.69 1.30
C LEU A 284 -12.14 40.76 0.25
N LYS A 285 -12.62 40.58 -0.99
CA LYS A 285 -12.55 41.63 -2.02
C LYS A 285 -13.37 42.87 -1.64
N GLY A 286 -14.55 42.68 -1.04
CA GLY A 286 -15.37 43.76 -0.51
C GLY A 286 -14.65 44.55 0.59
N LEU A 287 -13.99 43.85 1.52
CA LEU A 287 -13.21 44.47 2.60
C LEU A 287 -12.04 45.31 2.04
N GLY A 288 -11.38 44.82 0.99
CA GLY A 288 -10.29 45.53 0.31
C GLY A 288 -10.73 46.89 -0.27
N VAL A 289 -11.97 47.00 -0.73
CA VAL A 289 -12.54 48.27 -1.21
C VAL A 289 -12.77 49.23 -0.03
N VAL A 290 -13.38 48.75 1.06
CA VAL A 290 -13.65 49.56 2.26
C VAL A 290 -12.35 50.07 2.91
N VAL A 291 -11.31 49.23 3.00
CA VAL A 291 -10.00 49.64 3.53
C VAL A 291 -9.33 50.70 2.65
N LYS A 292 -9.51 50.60 1.33
CA LYS A 292 -8.97 51.59 0.37
C LYS A 292 -9.71 52.92 0.45
N GLU A 293 -11.03 52.88 0.61
CA GLU A 293 -11.88 54.05 0.87
C GLU A 293 -11.45 54.73 2.19
N LEU A 294 -11.34 53.96 3.27
CA LEU A 294 -10.94 54.46 4.59
C LEU A 294 -9.51 55.03 4.57
N SER A 295 -8.57 54.38 3.87
CA SER A 295 -7.21 54.89 3.69
C SER A 295 -7.18 56.22 2.93
N ASN A 296 -8.03 56.37 1.92
CA ASN A 296 -8.15 57.62 1.16
C ASN A 296 -8.77 58.74 1.99
N GLU A 297 -9.80 58.46 2.79
CA GLU A 297 -10.39 59.44 3.70
C GLU A 297 -9.44 59.83 4.83
N LEU A 298 -8.69 58.87 5.41
CA LEU A 298 -7.65 59.18 6.41
C LEU A 298 -6.58 60.09 5.83
N ARG A 299 -6.13 59.84 4.59
CA ARG A 299 -5.17 60.72 3.89
C ARG A 299 -5.72 62.13 3.64
N LYS A 300 -7.02 62.27 3.37
CA LYS A 300 -7.66 63.59 3.20
C LYS A 300 -7.72 64.36 4.52
N VAL A 301 -7.99 63.68 5.64
CA VAL A 301 -8.03 64.29 6.98
C VAL A 301 -6.62 64.72 7.42
N VAL A 302 -5.60 63.89 7.19
CA VAL A 302 -4.20 64.23 7.50
C VAL A 302 -3.74 65.47 6.72
N ARG A 303 -4.13 65.60 5.44
CA ARG A 303 -3.83 66.80 4.63
C ARG A 303 -4.60 68.06 5.03
N LYS A 304 -5.69 67.94 5.79
CA LYS A 304 -6.45 69.10 6.33
C LYS A 304 -5.91 69.60 7.68
N HIS A 305 -5.02 68.84 8.31
CA HIS A 305 -4.41 69.17 9.61
C HIS A 305 -2.90 69.42 9.53
N THR A 306 -2.37 69.66 8.32
CA THR A 306 -1.05 70.28 8.09
C THR A 306 -1.29 71.62 7.41
#